data_AF-A0A269YK35-F1
#
_entry.id   AF-A0A269YK35-F1
#
_cell.length_a   1.000
_cell.length_b   1.000
_cell.length_c   1.000
_cell.angle_alpha   90.00
_cell.angle_beta   90.00
_cell.angle_gamma   90.00
#
_symmetry.space_group_name_H-M   'P 1'
#
loop_
_entity.id
_entity.type
_entity.pdbx_description
1 polymer ?
#
loop_
_entity_poly.entity_id
_entity_poly.type
_entity_poly.pdbx_seq_one_letter_code
_entity_poly.pdbx_strand_id
1 'polypeptide(L)'
;MFQNISMKQTIFRAFITVMEGKVPEAKAATRLSNGREMIRSVSVTEITRQAHINRRTFYTYFHDVYDLFDQLEDKYADDLDQFIQGWEDQSDPMRAISESVGKVVDYMSQNSRGMKLVSTIDTTIFTMMIQNNVKRAITIFNDLFDQGRLGPKVTPDRKWEFDYTVIFLTSGFAWVCYDWLKHPDEFPKEKLKQLISSTFMGAYKLVQSDELLNPSQLQEVLKTAGCRQM
;
A
#
# COMPACT_ATOMS: atom_id res chain seq x y z
N MET A 1 -29.50 -2.16 1.16
CA MET A 1 -28.05 -1.90 1.28
C MET A 1 -27.23 -3.19 1.38
N PHE A 2 -27.51 -4.09 2.34
CA PHE A 2 -26.77 -5.34 2.53
C PHE A 2 -26.75 -6.30 1.32
N GLN A 3 -27.86 -6.45 0.59
CA GLN A 3 -27.90 -7.29 -0.63
C GLN A 3 -26.99 -6.76 -1.75
N ASN A 4 -26.83 -5.43 -1.88
CA ASN A 4 -25.97 -4.83 -2.90
C ASN A 4 -24.48 -5.08 -2.61
N ILE A 5 -24.07 -4.97 -1.33
CA ILE A 5 -22.68 -5.21 -0.90
C ILE A 5 -22.32 -6.69 -1.12
N SER A 6 -23.21 -7.60 -0.72
CA SER A 6 -23.02 -9.05 -0.90
C SER A 6 -22.91 -9.44 -2.39
N MET A 7 -23.68 -8.79 -3.27
CA MET A 7 -23.64 -9.08 -4.70
C MET A 7 -22.34 -8.61 -5.35
N LYS A 8 -21.86 -7.39 -5.07
CA LYS A 8 -20.55 -6.91 -5.57
C LYS A 8 -19.41 -7.83 -5.13
N GLN A 9 -19.40 -8.24 -3.86
CA GLN A 9 -18.39 -9.18 -3.35
C GLN A 9 -18.41 -10.53 -4.06
N THR A 10 -19.60 -11.07 -4.35
CA THR A 10 -19.75 -12.31 -5.13
C THR A 10 -19.15 -12.16 -6.54
N ILE A 11 -19.44 -11.04 -7.21
CA ILE A 11 -18.93 -10.76 -8.55
C ILE A 11 -17.41 -10.56 -8.54
N PHE A 12 -16.85 -9.85 -7.55
CA PHE A 12 -15.41 -9.70 -7.40
C PHE A 12 -14.70 -11.04 -7.21
N ARG A 13 -15.21 -11.91 -6.32
CA ARG A 13 -14.64 -13.26 -6.10
C ARG A 13 -14.66 -14.10 -7.38
N ALA A 14 -15.75 -14.00 -8.14
CA ALA A 14 -15.87 -14.69 -9.43
C ALA A 14 -14.86 -14.16 -10.45
N PHE A 15 -14.73 -12.84 -10.59
CA PHE A 15 -13.72 -12.22 -11.45
C PHE A 15 -12.30 -12.64 -11.09
N ILE A 16 -11.92 -12.56 -9.81
CA ILE A 16 -10.60 -12.98 -9.32
C ILE A 16 -10.33 -14.44 -9.70
N THR A 17 -11.30 -15.32 -9.46
CA THR A 17 -11.18 -16.76 -9.78
C THR A 17 -10.99 -16.99 -11.28
N VAL A 18 -11.74 -16.28 -12.14
CA VAL A 18 -11.59 -16.42 -13.60
C VAL A 18 -10.25 -15.88 -14.08
N MET A 19 -9.79 -14.77 -13.51
CA MET A 19 -8.52 -14.14 -13.89
C MET A 19 -7.29 -14.96 -13.46
N GLU A 20 -7.31 -15.58 -12.29
CA GLU A 20 -6.23 -16.47 -11.84
C GLU A 20 -6.01 -17.65 -12.80
N GLY A 21 -7.07 -18.15 -13.45
CA GLY A 21 -6.94 -19.17 -14.49
C GLY A 21 -6.33 -18.66 -15.81
N LYS A 22 -6.14 -17.35 -15.96
CA LYS A 22 -5.74 -16.70 -17.23
C LYS A 22 -4.45 -15.89 -17.13
N VAL A 23 -4.08 -15.42 -15.95
CA VAL A 23 -2.85 -14.64 -15.70
C VAL A 23 -1.72 -15.62 -15.38
N PRO A 24 -0.73 -15.82 -16.29
CA PRO A 24 0.40 -16.68 -15.98
C PRO A 24 1.31 -15.97 -14.98
N GLU A 25 1.65 -16.62 -13.87
CA GLU A 25 2.55 -16.11 -12.82
C GLU A 25 3.90 -15.59 -13.39
N ALA A 26 4.35 -16.15 -14.52
CA ALA A 26 5.63 -15.83 -15.14
C ALA A 26 5.63 -14.65 -16.13
N LYS A 27 4.47 -14.16 -16.61
CA LYS A 27 4.43 -13.14 -17.70
C LYS A 27 4.28 -11.69 -17.24
N ALA A 28 3.77 -11.44 -16.04
CA ALA A 28 3.58 -10.08 -15.54
C ALA A 28 4.86 -9.44 -15.00
N ALA A 29 5.87 -10.24 -14.65
CA ALA A 29 7.07 -9.76 -13.97
C ALA A 29 8.12 -9.07 -14.87
N THR A 30 8.00 -9.15 -16.22
CA THR A 30 9.13 -8.82 -17.11
C THR A 30 8.93 -7.67 -18.09
N ARG A 31 7.76 -7.03 -18.17
CA ARG A 31 7.60 -5.82 -18.98
C ARG A 31 6.65 -4.86 -18.29
N LEU A 32 6.98 -3.56 -18.33
CA LEU A 32 6.09 -2.41 -18.15
C LEU A 32 4.99 -2.40 -19.24
N SER A 33 4.42 -3.57 -19.57
CA SER A 33 3.34 -3.75 -20.52
C SER A 33 2.03 -3.56 -19.77
N ASN A 34 1.16 -2.73 -20.32
CA ASN A 34 -0.17 -2.36 -19.85
C ASN A 34 -0.94 -3.57 -19.30
N GLY A 35 -0.80 -3.90 -18.01
CA GLY A 35 -1.36 -5.12 -17.43
C GLY A 35 -2.90 -5.12 -17.46
N ARG A 36 -3.51 -3.94 -17.60
CA ARG A 36 -4.94 -3.81 -17.92
C ARG A 36 -5.35 -4.49 -19.23
N GLU A 37 -4.45 -4.73 -20.18
CA GLU A 37 -4.76 -5.57 -21.36
C GLU A 37 -5.10 -7.02 -21.00
N MET A 38 -4.61 -7.54 -19.86
CA MET A 38 -4.95 -8.88 -19.38
C MET A 38 -6.45 -9.01 -19.08
N ILE A 39 -7.12 -7.90 -18.74
CA ILE A 39 -8.57 -7.86 -18.48
C ILE A 39 -9.36 -8.20 -19.76
N ARG A 40 -8.82 -7.96 -20.96
CA ARG A 40 -9.45 -8.38 -22.24
C ARG A 40 -9.63 -9.88 -22.34
N SER A 41 -8.84 -10.64 -21.60
CA SER A 41 -8.92 -12.10 -21.63
C SER A 41 -10.18 -12.64 -20.96
N VAL A 42 -10.87 -11.85 -20.12
CA VAL A 42 -12.08 -12.26 -19.40
C VAL A 42 -13.34 -11.61 -19.97
N SER A 43 -14.42 -12.39 -20.01
CA SER A 43 -15.74 -11.93 -20.45
C SER A 43 -16.76 -11.88 -19.31
N VAL A 44 -17.76 -11.01 -19.45
CA VAL A 44 -18.93 -10.97 -18.56
C VAL A 44 -19.62 -12.33 -18.46
N THR A 45 -19.65 -13.13 -19.54
CA THR A 45 -20.23 -14.48 -19.52
C THR A 45 -19.51 -15.40 -18.54
N GLU A 46 -18.18 -15.37 -18.53
CA GLU A 46 -17.39 -16.24 -17.65
C GLU A 46 -17.56 -15.85 -16.19
N ILE A 47 -17.53 -14.54 -15.91
CA ILE A 47 -17.74 -14.00 -14.55
C ILE A 47 -19.14 -14.34 -14.05
N THR A 48 -20.17 -14.12 -14.86
CA THR A 48 -21.57 -14.38 -14.46
C THR A 48 -21.84 -15.86 -14.27
N ARG A 49 -21.25 -16.72 -15.10
CA ARG A 49 -21.29 -18.18 -14.92
C ARG A 49 -20.60 -18.59 -13.61
N GLN A 50 -19.42 -18.05 -13.32
CA GLN A 50 -18.66 -18.34 -12.10
C GLN A 50 -19.39 -17.83 -10.84
N ALA A 51 -20.09 -16.70 -10.94
CA ALA A 51 -20.87 -16.12 -9.85
C ALA A 51 -22.28 -16.74 -9.70
N HIS A 52 -22.71 -17.60 -10.62
CA HIS A 52 -24.09 -18.12 -10.70
C HIS A 52 -25.16 -17.02 -10.74
N ILE A 53 -24.94 -15.98 -11.54
CA ILE A 53 -25.88 -14.87 -11.73
C ILE A 53 -26.20 -14.63 -13.20
N ASN A 54 -27.27 -13.88 -13.45
CA ASN A 54 -27.64 -13.47 -14.80
C ASN A 54 -26.78 -12.28 -15.24
N ARG A 55 -26.50 -12.14 -16.54
CA ARG A 55 -25.80 -10.97 -17.10
C ARG A 55 -26.46 -9.64 -16.75
N ARG A 56 -27.80 -9.60 -16.68
CA ARG A 56 -28.54 -8.41 -16.24
C ARG A 56 -28.11 -7.98 -14.83
N THR A 57 -27.89 -8.93 -13.92
CA THR A 57 -27.43 -8.65 -12.56
C THR A 57 -26.04 -8.06 -12.55
N PHE A 58 -25.11 -8.57 -13.38
CA PHE A 58 -23.78 -7.96 -13.53
C PHE A 58 -23.90 -6.49 -13.94
N TYR A 59 -24.69 -6.20 -14.97
CA TYR A 59 -24.87 -4.85 -15.50
C TYR A 59 -25.64 -3.89 -14.57
N THR A 60 -26.22 -4.39 -13.47
CA THR A 60 -26.73 -3.54 -12.39
C THR A 60 -25.62 -2.89 -11.57
N TYR A 61 -24.42 -3.50 -11.52
CA TYR A 61 -23.31 -3.04 -10.68
C TYR A 61 -22.11 -2.54 -11.47
N PHE A 62 -21.91 -3.06 -12.69
CA PHE A 62 -20.72 -2.80 -13.49
C PHE A 62 -21.09 -2.57 -14.96
N HIS A 63 -20.53 -1.53 -15.57
CA HIS A 63 -20.70 -1.24 -16.99
C HIS A 63 -20.06 -2.32 -17.87
N ASP A 64 -18.83 -2.71 -17.53
CA ASP A 64 -18.07 -3.75 -18.20
C ASP A 64 -17.04 -4.39 -17.23
N VAL A 65 -16.10 -5.17 -17.78
CA VAL A 65 -15.06 -5.86 -16.99
C VAL A 65 -13.95 -4.93 -16.47
N TYR A 66 -13.76 -3.77 -17.10
CA TYR A 66 -12.79 -2.77 -16.64
C TYR A 66 -13.36 -1.96 -15.49
N ASP A 67 -14.61 -1.52 -15.58
CA ASP A 67 -15.31 -0.86 -14.46
C ASP A 67 -15.38 -1.78 -13.23
N LEU A 68 -15.56 -3.09 -13.42
CA LEU A 68 -15.43 -4.05 -12.33
C LEU A 68 -14.03 -4.03 -11.70
N PHE A 69 -12.98 -4.01 -12.51
CA PHE A 69 -11.61 -3.99 -12.01
C PHE A 69 -11.29 -2.67 -11.29
N ASP A 70 -11.65 -1.53 -11.86
CA ASP A 70 -11.47 -0.21 -11.24
C ASP A 70 -12.18 -0.16 -9.88
N GLN A 71 -13.43 -0.61 -9.80
CA GLN A 71 -14.16 -0.70 -8.52
C GLN A 71 -13.55 -1.71 -7.53
N LEU A 72 -12.79 -2.71 -8.01
CA LEU A 72 -12.05 -3.62 -7.13
C LEU A 72 -10.79 -2.94 -6.56
N GLU A 73 -10.09 -2.14 -7.35
CA GLU A 73 -8.98 -1.29 -6.89
C GLU A 73 -9.48 -0.30 -5.83
N ASP A 74 -10.54 0.45 -6.14
CA ASP A 74 -11.14 1.42 -5.22
C ASP A 74 -11.55 0.75 -3.90
N LYS A 75 -12.20 -0.42 -3.97
CA LYS A 75 -12.57 -1.19 -2.78
C LYS A 75 -11.36 -1.52 -1.91
N TYR A 76 -10.22 -1.89 -2.50
CA TYR A 76 -9.01 -2.18 -1.72
C TYR A 76 -8.39 -0.91 -1.12
N ALA A 77 -8.36 0.20 -1.86
CA ALA A 77 -7.91 1.49 -1.36
C ALA A 77 -8.75 1.94 -0.15
N ASP A 78 -10.08 1.93 -0.31
CA ASP A 78 -11.03 2.37 0.71
C ASP A 78 -10.96 1.51 1.98
N ASP A 79 -10.84 0.19 1.83
CA ASP A 79 -10.73 -0.71 2.98
C ASP A 79 -9.42 -0.49 3.74
N LEU A 80 -8.30 -0.23 3.05
CA LEU A 80 -7.03 0.09 3.70
C LEU A 80 -7.14 1.40 4.48
N ASP A 81 -7.85 2.39 3.94
CA ASP A 81 -8.03 3.70 4.56
C ASP A 81 -8.91 3.68 5.80
N GLN A 82 -9.80 2.69 5.93
CA GLN A 82 -10.57 2.51 7.16
C GLN A 82 -9.68 2.15 8.36
N PHE A 83 -8.50 1.57 8.14
CA PHE A 83 -7.60 1.18 9.25
C PHE A 83 -6.88 2.36 9.90
N ILE A 84 -6.92 3.53 9.28
CA ILE A 84 -6.33 4.77 9.82
C ILE A 84 -7.38 5.76 10.36
N GLN A 85 -8.67 5.42 10.28
CA GLN A 85 -9.75 6.24 10.85
C GLN A 85 -9.80 6.14 12.38
N GLY A 86 -10.13 7.24 13.06
CA GLY A 86 -10.26 7.30 14.52
C GLY A 86 -8.92 7.30 15.27
N TRP A 87 -7.82 7.60 14.58
CA TRP A 87 -6.52 7.81 15.20
C TRP A 87 -6.47 9.09 16.03
N GLU A 88 -7.27 10.11 15.68
CA GLU A 88 -7.34 11.36 16.46
C GLU A 88 -7.71 11.14 17.95
N ASP A 89 -8.41 10.05 18.26
CA ASP A 89 -8.85 9.71 19.61
C ASP A 89 -7.86 8.84 20.40
N GLN A 90 -6.74 8.42 19.77
CA GLN A 90 -5.76 7.53 20.39
C GLN A 90 -4.73 8.31 21.22
N SER A 91 -4.63 7.97 22.51
CA SER A 91 -3.68 8.60 23.43
C SER A 91 -2.25 8.09 23.30
N ASP A 92 -2.05 6.90 22.71
CA ASP A 92 -0.73 6.34 22.39
C ASP A 92 -0.59 6.14 20.88
N PRO A 93 0.02 7.12 20.19
CA PRO A 93 0.17 7.04 18.75
C PRO A 93 1.11 5.92 18.25
N MET A 94 2.08 5.48 19.06
CA MET A 94 2.95 4.36 18.69
C MET A 94 2.17 3.05 18.65
N ARG A 95 1.28 2.88 19.62
CA ARG A 95 0.33 1.79 19.63
C ARG A 95 -0.64 1.87 18.45
N ALA A 96 -1.18 3.05 18.14
CA ALA A 96 -2.08 3.26 17.00
C ALA A 96 -1.44 2.86 15.65
N ILE A 97 -0.17 3.24 15.42
CA ILE A 97 0.58 2.80 14.24
C ILE A 97 0.73 1.29 14.21
N SER A 98 1.19 0.69 15.30
CA SER A 98 1.45 -0.75 15.36
C SER A 98 0.18 -1.58 15.13
N GLU A 99 -0.94 -1.16 15.72
CA GLU A 99 -2.25 -1.78 15.50
C GLU A 99 -2.70 -1.66 14.04
N SER A 100 -2.47 -0.50 13.42
CA SER A 100 -2.92 -0.25 12.05
C SER A 100 -2.07 -0.94 11.00
N VAL A 101 -0.74 -0.99 11.19
CA VAL A 101 0.15 -1.86 10.41
C VAL A 101 -0.32 -3.31 10.54
N GLY A 102 -0.68 -3.74 11.76
CA GLY A 102 -1.27 -5.05 12.01
C GLY A 102 -2.53 -5.30 11.18
N LYS A 103 -3.51 -4.38 11.23
CA LYS A 103 -4.77 -4.47 10.49
C LYS A 103 -4.57 -4.48 8.97
N VAL A 104 -3.69 -3.60 8.45
CA VAL A 104 -3.35 -3.54 7.02
C VAL A 104 -2.75 -4.87 6.55
N VAL A 105 -1.75 -5.39 7.27
CA VAL A 105 -1.11 -6.66 6.89
C VAL A 105 -2.07 -7.84 7.02
N ASP A 106 -2.93 -7.86 8.06
CA ASP A 106 -3.95 -8.89 8.19
C ASP A 106 -4.99 -8.84 7.07
N TYR A 107 -5.43 -7.65 6.69
CA TYR A 107 -6.33 -7.46 5.56
C TYR A 107 -5.69 -7.92 4.24
N MET A 108 -4.43 -7.55 4.00
CA MET A 108 -3.68 -8.02 2.84
C MET A 108 -3.57 -9.54 2.82
N SER A 109 -3.29 -10.16 3.96
CA SER A 109 -3.21 -11.62 4.08
C SER A 109 -4.56 -12.29 3.79
N GLN A 110 -5.66 -11.74 4.32
CA GLN A 110 -7.01 -12.28 4.12
C GLN A 110 -7.52 -12.09 2.68
N ASN A 111 -7.03 -11.07 1.97
CA ASN A 111 -7.41 -10.74 0.60
C ASN A 111 -6.29 -11.01 -0.43
N SER A 112 -5.30 -11.82 -0.07
CA SER A 112 -4.03 -11.97 -0.80
C SER A 112 -4.21 -12.30 -2.28
N ARG A 113 -5.14 -13.19 -2.62
CA ARG A 113 -5.49 -13.56 -4.00
C ARG A 113 -5.86 -12.35 -4.86
N GLY A 114 -6.81 -11.55 -4.41
CA GLY A 114 -7.28 -10.39 -5.16
C GLY A 114 -6.27 -9.23 -5.14
N MET A 115 -5.58 -9.00 -4.02
CA MET A 115 -4.53 -7.98 -3.96
C MET A 115 -3.31 -8.34 -4.81
N LYS A 116 -2.92 -9.62 -4.88
CA LYS A 116 -1.89 -10.12 -5.80
C LYS A 116 -2.34 -9.92 -7.25
N LEU A 117 -3.60 -10.20 -7.57
CA LEU A 117 -4.13 -9.96 -8.91
C LEU A 117 -4.05 -8.48 -9.30
N VAL A 118 -4.55 -7.58 -8.44
CA VAL A 118 -4.49 -6.14 -8.67
C VAL A 118 -3.05 -5.67 -8.81
N SER A 119 -2.16 -6.08 -7.92
CA SER A 119 -0.74 -5.68 -8.00
C SER A 119 -0.01 -6.25 -9.23
N THR A 120 -0.49 -7.35 -9.78
CA THR A 120 0.01 -7.97 -11.02
C THR A 120 -0.48 -7.26 -12.27
N ILE A 121 -1.75 -6.81 -12.28
CA ILE A 121 -2.37 -6.10 -13.40
C ILE A 121 -1.93 -4.64 -13.42
N ASP A 122 -1.87 -3.99 -12.25
CA ASP A 122 -1.52 -2.60 -12.10
C ASP A 122 -0.64 -2.39 -10.85
N THR A 123 0.65 -2.69 -11.01
CA THR A 123 1.63 -2.51 -9.93
C THR A 123 1.69 -1.06 -9.46
N THR A 124 1.51 -0.09 -10.36
CA THR A 124 1.55 1.34 -10.02
C THR A 124 0.36 1.74 -9.16
N ILE A 125 -0.86 1.34 -9.51
CA ILE A 125 -2.03 1.61 -8.68
C ILE A 125 -1.90 0.92 -7.32
N PHE A 126 -1.44 -0.34 -7.29
CA PHE A 126 -1.19 -1.03 -6.03
C PHE A 126 -0.21 -0.29 -5.11
N THR A 127 0.95 0.11 -5.63
CA THR A 127 1.94 0.82 -4.80
C THR A 127 1.41 2.19 -4.37
N MET A 128 0.69 2.91 -5.23
CA MET A 128 0.06 4.19 -4.88
C MET A 128 -0.98 4.04 -3.76
N MET A 129 -1.79 2.98 -3.75
CA MET A 129 -2.75 2.71 -2.66
C MET A 129 -2.03 2.59 -1.30
N ILE A 130 -0.95 1.79 -1.24
CA ILE A 130 -0.16 1.64 -0.02
C ILE A 130 0.54 2.95 0.37
N GLN A 131 1.15 3.65 -0.60
CA GLN A 131 1.81 4.93 -0.35
C GLN A 131 0.85 5.97 0.22
N ASN A 132 -0.35 6.11 -0.36
CA ASN A 132 -1.36 7.07 0.09
C ASN A 132 -1.90 6.73 1.48
N ASN A 133 -2.07 5.44 1.78
CA ASN A 133 -2.48 4.99 3.12
C ASN A 133 -1.40 5.33 4.17
N VAL A 134 -0.14 4.99 3.90
CA VAL A 134 0.99 5.28 4.81
C VAL A 134 1.21 6.80 4.94
N LYS A 135 1.12 7.56 3.85
CA LYS A 135 1.28 9.03 3.88
C LYS A 135 0.21 9.69 4.75
N ARG A 136 -1.04 9.22 4.67
CA ARG A 136 -2.13 9.70 5.53
C ARG A 136 -1.90 9.34 6.99
N ALA A 137 -1.49 8.10 7.27
CA ALA A 137 -1.08 7.70 8.62
C ALA A 137 0.02 8.62 9.19
N ILE A 138 1.05 8.92 8.42
CA ILE A 138 2.12 9.85 8.82
C ILE A 138 1.59 11.27 9.05
N THR A 139 0.68 11.74 8.20
CA THR A 139 0.13 13.11 8.31
C THR A 139 -0.71 13.26 9.59
N ILE A 140 -1.65 12.34 9.83
CA ILE A 140 -2.45 12.31 11.07
C ILE A 140 -1.54 12.24 12.29
N PHE A 141 -0.51 11.40 12.19
CA PHE A 141 0.45 11.24 13.25
C PHE A 141 1.26 12.52 13.49
N ASN A 142 1.74 13.19 12.45
CA ASN A 142 2.40 14.49 12.60
C ASN A 142 1.49 15.49 13.30
N ASP A 143 0.22 15.59 12.91
CA ASP A 143 -0.75 16.50 13.53
C ASP A 143 -0.97 16.17 15.03
N LEU A 144 -0.97 14.87 15.39
CA LEU A 144 -1.05 14.41 16.78
C LEU A 144 0.20 14.74 17.60
N PHE A 145 1.40 14.69 16.99
CA PHE A 145 2.66 15.06 17.66
C PHE A 145 3.02 16.54 17.55
N ASP A 146 2.36 17.29 16.68
CA ASP A 146 2.57 18.74 16.55
C ASP A 146 2.05 19.53 17.76
N GLN A 147 1.42 18.86 18.72
CA GLN A 147 1.29 19.39 20.08
C GLN A 147 2.64 19.51 20.82
N GLY A 148 3.74 19.02 20.25
CA GLY A 148 5.07 19.49 20.58
C GLY A 148 6.18 18.65 19.95
N ARG A 149 6.77 19.13 18.84
CA ARG A 149 8.24 19.10 18.59
C ARG A 149 8.73 19.46 17.18
N LEU A 150 7.89 19.99 16.28
CA LEU A 150 8.43 21.05 15.41
C LEU A 150 8.75 22.23 16.34
N GLY A 151 10.00 22.32 16.81
CA GLY A 151 10.47 23.51 17.53
C GLY A 151 10.08 24.78 16.75
N PRO A 152 10.06 25.97 17.37
CA PRO A 152 9.36 27.17 16.90
C PRO A 152 9.77 27.75 15.52
N LYS A 153 10.59 27.05 14.72
CA LYS A 153 11.01 27.43 13.37
C LYS A 153 11.09 26.20 12.46
N VAL A 154 10.00 25.91 11.75
CA VAL A 154 10.06 25.03 10.55
C VAL A 154 10.88 25.77 9.50
N THR A 155 12.13 25.37 9.29
CA THR A 155 12.95 25.88 8.18
C THR A 155 12.57 25.16 6.89
N PRO A 156 12.81 25.76 5.71
CA PRO A 156 12.64 25.07 4.43
C PRO A 156 13.41 23.73 4.37
N ASP A 157 14.63 23.71 4.90
CA ASP A 157 15.48 22.51 4.92
C ASP A 157 14.84 21.36 5.72
N ARG A 158 14.36 21.63 6.94
CA ARG A 158 13.66 20.62 7.74
C ARG A 158 12.37 20.13 7.08
N LYS A 159 11.67 21.00 6.35
CA LYS A 159 10.49 20.59 5.58
C LYS A 159 10.88 19.66 4.42
N TRP A 160 11.95 19.95 3.69
CA TRP A 160 12.43 19.08 2.61
C TRP A 160 12.89 17.73 3.16
N GLU A 161 13.68 17.72 4.23
CA GLU A 161 14.11 16.48 4.90
C GLU A 161 12.90 15.61 5.25
N PHE A 162 11.88 16.20 5.89
CA PHE A 162 10.64 15.51 6.20
C PHE A 162 9.93 14.97 4.94
N ASP A 163 9.67 15.83 3.95
CA ASP A 163 8.95 15.47 2.73
C ASP A 163 9.63 14.32 1.98
N TYR A 164 10.96 14.38 1.81
CA TYR A 164 11.74 13.34 1.13
C TYR A 164 11.86 12.05 1.95
N THR A 165 11.91 12.12 3.28
CA THR A 165 11.84 10.93 4.13
C THR A 165 10.48 10.24 4.00
N VAL A 166 9.38 10.99 3.98
CA VAL A 166 8.05 10.42 3.76
C VAL A 166 7.96 9.75 2.39
N ILE A 167 8.47 10.38 1.33
CA ILE A 167 8.53 9.76 -0.01
C ILE A 167 9.32 8.45 0.02
N PHE A 168 10.51 8.45 0.64
CA PHE A 168 11.34 7.25 0.75
C PHE A 168 10.63 6.11 1.51
N LEU A 169 10.07 6.40 2.69
CA LEU A 169 9.41 5.40 3.53
C LEU A 169 8.17 4.82 2.87
N THR A 170 7.27 5.69 2.37
CA THR A 170 6.04 5.25 1.71
C THR A 170 6.34 4.38 0.50
N SER A 171 7.35 4.74 -0.30
CA SER A 171 7.81 3.95 -1.44
C SER A 171 8.39 2.61 -1.01
N GLY A 172 9.25 2.60 0.01
CA GLY A 172 9.85 1.37 0.54
C GLY A 172 8.79 0.40 1.06
N PHE A 173 7.84 0.87 1.87
CA PHE A 173 6.76 0.03 2.38
C PHE A 173 5.85 -0.48 1.28
N ALA A 174 5.51 0.33 0.27
CA ALA A 174 4.71 -0.12 -0.86
C ALA A 174 5.39 -1.26 -1.64
N TRP A 175 6.70 -1.15 -1.87
CA TRP A 175 7.47 -2.21 -2.53
C TRP A 175 7.63 -3.46 -1.67
N VAL A 176 7.84 -3.31 -0.36
CA VAL A 176 7.88 -4.45 0.58
C VAL A 176 6.53 -5.19 0.59
N CYS A 177 5.41 -4.47 0.62
CA CYS A 177 4.08 -5.05 0.53
C CYS A 177 3.83 -5.76 -0.82
N TYR A 178 4.28 -5.16 -1.92
CA TYR A 178 4.18 -5.74 -3.26
C TYR A 178 4.97 -7.05 -3.37
N ASP A 179 6.22 -7.05 -2.90
CA ASP A 179 7.09 -8.22 -2.92
C ASP A 179 6.55 -9.34 -2.04
N TRP A 180 6.10 -9.00 -0.83
CA TRP A 180 5.48 -9.96 0.08
C TRP A 180 4.25 -10.64 -0.52
N LEU A 181 3.40 -9.91 -1.26
CA LEU A 181 2.22 -10.49 -1.91
C LEU A 181 2.55 -11.52 -3.00
N LYS A 182 3.75 -11.49 -3.56
CA LYS A 182 4.18 -12.53 -4.53
C LYS A 182 4.45 -13.86 -3.82
N HIS A 183 4.96 -13.80 -2.59
CA HIS A 183 5.46 -14.92 -1.81
C HIS A 183 4.97 -14.88 -0.34
N PRO A 184 3.64 -14.82 -0.07
CA PRO A 184 3.12 -14.58 1.28
C PRO A 184 3.43 -15.72 2.27
N ASP A 185 3.75 -16.92 1.76
CA ASP A 185 4.09 -18.09 2.57
C ASP A 185 5.58 -18.18 2.92
N GLU A 186 6.46 -17.49 2.16
CA GLU A 186 7.92 -17.53 2.39
C GLU A 186 8.33 -16.63 3.57
N PHE A 187 7.64 -15.51 3.75
CA PHE A 187 7.89 -14.57 4.85
C PHE A 187 6.65 -14.45 5.73
N PRO A 188 6.67 -14.95 6.98
CA PRO A 188 5.51 -14.93 7.86
C PRO A 188 4.96 -13.52 8.07
N LYS A 189 3.63 -13.35 7.92
CA LYS A 189 2.97 -12.04 8.09
C LYS A 189 3.28 -11.35 9.43
N GLU A 190 3.47 -12.12 10.51
CA GLU A 190 3.82 -11.56 11.81
C GLU A 190 5.22 -10.92 11.82
N LYS A 191 6.17 -11.48 11.06
CA LYS A 191 7.48 -10.85 10.85
C LYS A 191 7.36 -9.60 9.97
N LEU A 192 6.47 -9.60 8.99
CA LEU A 192 6.18 -8.41 8.18
C LEU A 192 5.63 -7.26 9.03
N LYS A 193 4.65 -7.54 9.91
CA LYS A 193 4.13 -6.56 10.87
C LYS A 193 5.26 -5.96 11.71
N GLN A 194 6.12 -6.82 12.28
CA GLN A 194 7.26 -6.38 13.09
C GLN A 194 8.25 -5.53 12.30
N LEU A 195 8.59 -5.94 11.07
CA LEU A 195 9.52 -5.22 10.19
C LEU A 195 9.00 -3.83 9.85
N ILE A 196 7.75 -3.72 9.40
CA ILE A 196 7.15 -2.44 9.02
C ILE A 196 7.06 -1.52 10.24
N SER A 197 6.53 -2.00 11.37
CA SER A 197 6.39 -1.19 12.59
C SER A 197 7.73 -0.72 13.14
N SER A 198 8.74 -1.60 13.20
CA SER A 198 10.08 -1.23 13.70
C SER A 198 10.81 -0.26 12.77
N THR A 199 10.70 -0.45 11.45
CA THR A 199 11.30 0.44 10.45
C THR A 199 10.65 1.81 10.51
N PHE A 200 9.32 1.88 10.60
CA PHE A 200 8.58 3.13 10.75
C PHE A 200 9.02 3.86 12.03
N MET A 201 9.05 3.16 13.15
CA MET A 201 9.45 3.73 14.44
C MET A 201 10.91 4.23 14.44
N GLY A 202 11.82 3.47 13.82
CA GLY A 202 13.22 3.87 13.68
C GLY A 202 13.38 5.12 12.82
N ALA A 203 12.72 5.16 11.67
CA ALA A 203 12.76 6.32 10.79
C ALA A 203 12.11 7.55 11.44
N TYR A 204 11.00 7.37 12.15
CA TYR A 204 10.36 8.45 12.90
C TYR A 204 11.30 9.03 13.97
N LYS A 205 11.95 8.19 14.78
CA LYS A 205 12.93 8.63 15.77
C LYS A 205 14.09 9.39 15.15
N LEU A 206 14.59 8.93 14.00
CA LEU A 206 15.69 9.57 13.27
C LEU A 206 15.29 10.95 12.71
N VAL A 207 14.06 11.11 12.23
CA VAL A 207 13.53 12.41 11.76
C VAL A 207 13.32 13.38 12.92
N GLN A 208 12.98 12.87 14.10
CA GLN A 208 12.81 13.67 15.32
C GLN A 208 14.14 13.99 16.02
N SER A 209 15.21 13.26 15.71
CA SER A 209 16.53 13.49 16.27
C SER A 209 17.37 14.39 15.36
N ASP A 210 18.27 15.18 15.93
CA ASP A 210 19.31 15.89 15.16
C ASP A 210 20.51 14.95 14.86
N GLU A 211 20.26 13.63 14.77
CA GLU A 211 21.31 12.61 14.61
C GLU A 211 21.68 12.33 13.15
N LEU A 212 20.89 12.81 12.19
CA LEU A 212 21.28 12.79 10.78
C LEU A 212 22.57 13.60 10.61
N LEU A 213 23.53 13.05 9.86
CA LEU A 213 24.79 13.73 9.58
C LEU A 213 24.50 15.09 8.93
N ASN A 214 24.88 16.16 9.60
CA ASN A 214 24.82 17.48 8.99
C ASN A 214 25.85 17.58 7.84
N PRO A 215 25.74 18.58 6.94
CA PRO A 215 26.64 18.71 5.81
C PRO A 215 28.12 18.71 6.20
N SER A 216 28.48 19.30 7.35
CA SER A 216 29.87 19.33 7.82
C SER A 216 30.36 17.95 8.25
N GLN A 217 29.55 17.19 9.00
CA GLN A 217 29.87 15.82 9.41
C GLN A 217 29.94 14.88 8.20
N LEU A 218 29.02 15.02 7.24
CA LEU A 218 29.06 14.23 6.00
C LEU A 218 30.32 14.52 5.19
N GLN A 219 30.71 15.80 5.07
CA GLN A 219 31.96 16.18 4.41
C GLN A 219 33.20 15.63 5.12
N GLU A 220 33.20 15.55 6.46
CA GLU A 220 34.28 14.94 7.23
C GLU A 220 34.38 13.43 7.00
N VAL A 221 33.24 12.73 6.94
CA VAL A 221 33.18 11.30 6.55
C VAL A 221 33.69 11.10 5.13
N LEU A 222 33.28 11.94 4.17
CA LEU A 222 33.74 11.85 2.78
C LEU A 222 35.23 12.15 2.62
N LYS A 223 35.78 13.06 3.43
CA LYS A 223 37.23 13.36 3.47
C LYS A 223 38.04 12.20 4.05
N THR A 224 37.55 11.55 5.11
CA THR A 224 38.21 10.41 5.76
C THR A 224 38.08 9.10 4.97
N ALA A 225 37.01 8.94 4.18
CA ALA A 225 36.79 7.79 3.31
C ALA A 225 37.64 7.76 2.01
N GLY A 226 38.50 8.75 1.77
CA GLY A 226 39.50 8.67 0.70
C GLY A 226 39.05 9.16 -0.67
N CYS A 227 38.22 10.20 -0.77
CA CYS A 227 38.28 11.07 -1.96
C CYS A 227 39.56 11.91 -1.91
N ARG A 228 40.70 11.31 -2.31
CA ARG A 228 41.77 12.10 -2.92
C ARG A 228 41.17 12.68 -4.20
N GLN A 229 40.99 14.00 -4.20
CA GLN A 229 40.66 14.76 -5.39
C GLN A 229 41.55 14.29 -6.56
N MET A 230 40.92 13.82 -7.63
CA MET A 230 41.46 13.94 -8.98
C MET A 230 40.94 15.25 -9.57
#